data_AF-A0AAD3WXA0-F1
#
_entry.id   AF-A0AAD3WXA0-F1
#
_cell.length_a   1.000
_cell.length_b   1.000
_cell.length_c   1.000
_cell.angle_alpha   90.00
_cell.angle_beta   90.00
_cell.angle_gamma   90.00
#
_symmetry.space_group_name_H-M   'P 1'
#
loop_
_entity.id
_entity.type
_entity.pdbx_description
1 polymer ?
#
loop_
_entity_poly.entity_id
_entity_poly.type
_entity_poly.pdbx_seq_one_letter_code
_entity_poly.pdbx_strand_id
1 'polypeptide(L)'
;MKQFFTLLSKELIEHKVIFRIPLFLALFLVLNFILILYNSNDVSFNFKINGWEQFDNIQLSMGFGGVIGSINTLICGLVAVICFFAYMPKTLLKEKQEGSWNFWRSMPVSNVKTLGAKLVVGLIVIPAISVVLLVFADFCFMIVAKLLLSDALLQSSSINLHEMFMHIMSYINRMIVVSIGLLPIACVLLVLSQLTNHPLIILFAVTVMVKVLGYTINVLSGFSQFVSDWNNISVSALFDTNPWQELAIFSSIELGSVLMITVGLFCYAVKLMSTELNN
;
A
#
# COMPACT_ATOMS: atom_id res chain seq x y z
N MET A 1 -21.14 15.80 7.64
CA MET A 1 -20.71 14.98 6.48
C MET A 1 -20.03 15.80 5.39
N LYS A 2 -20.62 16.92 4.93
CA LYS A 2 -20.02 17.77 3.86
C LYS A 2 -18.56 18.19 4.13
N GLN A 3 -18.23 18.60 5.36
CA GLN A 3 -16.88 19.04 5.74
C GLN A 3 -15.78 17.98 5.54
N PHE A 4 -16.06 16.72 5.90
CA PHE A 4 -15.07 15.64 5.79
C PHE A 4 -14.78 15.31 4.32
N PHE A 5 -15.83 15.28 3.49
CA PHE A 5 -15.70 15.10 2.05
C PHE A 5 -14.90 16.24 1.40
N THR A 6 -15.11 17.49 1.84
CA THR A 6 -14.31 18.64 1.37
C THR A 6 -12.83 18.50 1.73
N LEU A 7 -12.51 18.08 2.96
CA LEU A 7 -11.12 17.85 3.38
C LEU A 7 -10.47 16.74 2.57
N LEU A 8 -11.18 15.64 2.32
CA LEU A 8 -10.69 14.54 1.50
C LEU A 8 -10.47 14.97 0.04
N SER A 9 -11.42 15.71 -0.54
CA SER A 9 -11.28 16.25 -1.90
C SER A 9 -10.09 17.21 -2.01
N LYS A 10 -9.88 18.08 -1.01
CA LYS A 10 -8.72 18.97 -0.95
C LYS A 10 -7.42 18.16 -0.98
N GLU A 11 -7.33 17.15 -0.13
CA GLU A 11 -6.13 16.30 0.00
C GLU A 11 -5.78 15.59 -1.31
N LEU A 12 -6.79 15.08 -2.03
CA LEU A 12 -6.60 14.42 -3.32
C LEU A 12 -6.14 15.37 -4.43
N ILE A 13 -6.64 16.61 -4.43
CA ILE A 13 -6.23 17.64 -5.39
C ILE A 13 -4.78 18.07 -5.12
N GLU A 14 -4.40 18.14 -3.86
CA GLU A 14 -3.10 18.59 -3.40
C GLU A 14 -2.00 17.53 -3.67
N HIS A 15 -2.30 16.26 -3.44
CA HIS A 15 -1.36 15.15 -3.60
C HIS A 15 -1.59 14.38 -4.90
N LYS A 16 -1.41 15.08 -6.03
CA LYS A 16 -1.55 14.52 -7.40
C LYS A 16 -0.69 13.29 -7.66
N VAL A 17 0.37 13.06 -6.88
CA VAL A 17 1.22 11.87 -6.97
C VAL A 17 0.42 10.58 -6.84
N ILE A 18 -0.61 10.57 -5.98
CA ILE A 18 -1.50 9.42 -5.77
C ILE A 18 -2.17 8.96 -7.07
N PHE A 19 -2.51 9.89 -7.97
CA PHE A 19 -3.12 9.58 -9.26
C PHE A 19 -2.11 9.48 -10.40
N ARG A 20 -1.03 10.27 -10.37
CA ARG A 20 -0.03 10.31 -11.44
C ARG A 20 0.75 9.00 -11.56
N ILE A 21 1.13 8.37 -10.44
CA ILE A 21 1.91 7.13 -10.47
C ILE A 21 1.07 5.99 -11.09
N PRO A 22 -0.15 5.69 -10.60
CA PRO A 22 -1.01 4.68 -11.22
C PRO A 22 -1.35 4.99 -12.68
N LEU A 23 -1.63 6.25 -13.02
CA LEU A 23 -1.97 6.64 -14.39
C LEU A 23 -0.80 6.49 -15.36
N PHE A 24 0.42 6.83 -14.93
CA PHE A 24 1.62 6.59 -15.72
C PHE A 24 1.82 5.10 -15.98
N LEU A 25 1.62 4.25 -14.96
CA LEU A 25 1.69 2.80 -15.10
C LEU A 25 0.61 2.23 -16.02
N ALA A 26 -0.63 2.71 -15.91
CA ALA A 26 -1.72 2.32 -16.79
C ALA A 26 -1.38 2.63 -18.26
N LEU A 27 -0.86 3.83 -18.53
CA LEU A 27 -0.42 4.24 -19.87
C LEU A 27 0.74 3.37 -20.36
N PHE A 28 1.74 3.16 -19.52
CA PHE A 28 2.88 2.29 -19.84
C PHE A 28 2.44 0.86 -20.18
N LEU A 29 1.47 0.33 -19.45
CA LEU A 29 0.89 -0.99 -19.70
C LEU A 29 0.15 -1.04 -21.04
N VAL A 30 -0.65 -0.03 -21.38
CA VAL A 30 -1.29 0.08 -22.71
C VAL A 30 -0.24 0.15 -23.83
N LEU A 31 0.81 0.93 -23.65
CA LEU A 31 1.91 1.03 -24.61
C LEU A 31 2.60 -0.33 -24.84
N ASN A 32 2.87 -1.07 -23.76
CA ASN A 32 3.43 -2.41 -23.85
C ASN A 32 2.49 -3.36 -24.60
N PHE A 33 1.18 -3.29 -24.37
CA PHE A 33 0.22 -4.12 -25.11
C PHE A 33 0.19 -3.80 -26.61
N ILE A 34 0.25 -2.53 -26.99
CA ILE A 34 0.33 -2.12 -28.40
C ILE A 34 1.61 -2.68 -29.04
N LEU A 35 2.74 -2.62 -28.32
CA LEU A 35 4.02 -3.15 -28.80
C LEU A 35 3.95 -4.67 -29.02
N ILE A 36 3.35 -5.42 -28.10
CA ILE A 36 3.18 -6.88 -28.20
C ILE A 36 2.30 -7.24 -29.39
N LEU A 37 1.19 -6.53 -29.60
CA LEU A 37 0.30 -6.74 -30.74
C LEU A 37 0.98 -6.44 -32.09
N TYR A 38 1.89 -5.46 -32.11
CA TYR A 38 2.64 -5.09 -33.31
C TYR A 38 3.80 -6.06 -33.61
N ASN A 39 4.40 -6.66 -32.57
CA ASN A 39 5.59 -7.49 -32.67
C ASN A 39 5.26 -8.93 -32.27
N SER A 40 4.48 -9.62 -33.12
CA SER A 40 3.94 -10.96 -32.88
C SER A 40 4.99 -12.10 -32.93
N ASN A 41 6.27 -11.78 -33.10
CA ASN A 41 7.36 -12.77 -33.20
C ASN A 41 8.32 -12.60 -32.01
N ASP A 42 8.22 -13.52 -31.04
CA ASP A 42 9.19 -13.80 -29.97
C ASP A 42 9.51 -12.67 -28.97
N VAL A 43 8.50 -12.21 -28.23
CA VAL A 43 8.74 -11.46 -26.99
C VAL A 43 8.98 -12.45 -25.83
N SER A 44 10.25 -12.63 -25.44
CA SER A 44 10.63 -13.37 -24.23
C SER A 44 11.06 -12.42 -23.12
N PHE A 45 10.36 -12.43 -21.98
CA PHE A 45 10.75 -11.70 -20.78
C PHE A 45 11.47 -12.64 -19.81
N ASN A 46 12.78 -12.50 -19.70
CA ASN A 46 13.58 -13.24 -18.72
C ASN A 46 13.91 -12.34 -17.52
N PHE A 47 13.20 -12.53 -16.41
CA PHE A 47 13.55 -11.91 -15.13
C PHE A 47 14.39 -12.89 -14.30
N LYS A 48 15.66 -12.54 -14.07
CA LYS A 48 16.55 -13.25 -13.14
C LYS A 48 16.78 -12.38 -11.92
N ILE A 49 16.28 -12.81 -10.77
CA ILE A 49 16.52 -12.15 -9.48
C ILE A 49 17.30 -13.14 -8.62
N ASN A 50 18.59 -12.88 -8.42
CA ASN A 50 19.44 -13.73 -7.58
C ASN A 50 19.32 -13.30 -6.11
N GLY A 51 19.00 -14.25 -5.21
CA GLY A 51 19.23 -14.10 -3.76
C GLY A 51 18.01 -13.82 -2.87
N TRP A 52 16.77 -13.92 -3.36
CA TRP A 52 15.57 -13.76 -2.54
C TRP A 52 14.71 -15.04 -2.55
N GLU A 53 15.00 -15.98 -1.65
CA GLU A 53 14.29 -17.28 -1.52
C GLU A 53 12.77 -17.13 -1.28
N GLN A 54 12.30 -15.96 -0.83
CA GLN A 54 10.86 -15.68 -0.68
C GLN A 54 10.11 -15.51 -2.01
N PHE A 55 10.79 -15.16 -3.10
CA PHE A 55 10.17 -15.06 -4.43
C PHE A 55 10.02 -16.43 -5.12
N ASP A 56 10.71 -17.46 -4.63
CA ASP A 56 10.59 -18.84 -5.14
C ASP A 56 9.23 -19.47 -4.78
N ASN A 57 8.61 -18.95 -3.71
CA ASN A 57 7.25 -19.29 -3.27
C ASN A 57 6.17 -18.42 -3.92
N ILE A 58 6.45 -17.73 -5.04
CA ILE A 58 5.36 -17.27 -5.92
C ILE A 58 4.74 -18.53 -6.49
N GLN A 59 3.81 -19.13 -5.75
CA GLN A 59 2.96 -20.19 -6.26
C GLN A 59 2.20 -19.59 -7.43
N LEU A 60 2.68 -19.92 -8.62
CA LEU A 60 2.08 -19.62 -9.90
C LEU A 60 0.71 -20.29 -9.90
N SER A 61 -0.29 -19.56 -9.40
CA SER A 61 -1.65 -20.05 -9.28
C SER A 61 -2.15 -20.47 -10.66
N MET A 62 -2.74 -21.66 -10.79
CA MET A 62 -3.26 -22.18 -12.06
C MET A 62 -4.53 -21.46 -12.57
N GLY A 63 -4.78 -20.20 -12.16
CA GLY A 63 -6.00 -19.41 -12.44
C GLY A 63 -5.77 -18.06 -13.15
N PHE A 64 -6.78 -17.62 -13.91
CA PHE A 64 -6.89 -16.50 -14.89
C PHE A 64 -5.61 -15.75 -15.25
N GLY A 65 -4.73 -16.44 -15.97
CA GLY A 65 -3.54 -15.85 -16.58
C GLY A 65 -2.23 -16.29 -15.94
N GLY A 66 -2.26 -17.22 -14.99
CA GLY A 66 -1.06 -17.87 -14.43
C GLY A 66 -0.07 -16.84 -13.91
N VAL A 67 1.14 -16.85 -14.46
CA VAL A 67 2.23 -15.92 -14.13
C VAL A 67 1.82 -14.45 -14.31
N ILE A 68 1.02 -14.13 -15.33
CA ILE A 68 0.72 -12.75 -15.72
C ILE A 68 -0.25 -12.10 -14.74
N GLY A 69 -1.27 -12.84 -14.29
CA GLY A 69 -2.19 -12.38 -13.24
C GLY A 69 -1.46 -12.13 -11.91
N SER A 70 -0.56 -13.04 -11.52
CA SER A 70 0.29 -12.87 -10.34
C SER A 70 1.23 -11.66 -10.46
N ILE A 71 1.77 -11.37 -11.64
CA ILE A 71 2.58 -10.16 -11.87
C ILE A 71 1.72 -8.89 -11.75
N ASN A 72 0.52 -8.88 -12.33
CA ASN A 72 -0.39 -7.74 -12.24
C ASN A 72 -0.73 -7.39 -10.79
N THR A 73 -1.08 -8.39 -9.97
CA THR A 73 -1.37 -8.20 -8.54
C THR A 73 -0.16 -7.68 -7.77
N LEU A 74 1.02 -8.23 -8.04
CA LEU A 74 2.28 -7.80 -7.42
C LEU A 74 2.58 -6.33 -7.76
N ILE A 75 2.56 -5.96 -9.04
CA ILE A 75 2.84 -4.60 -9.49
C ILE A 75 1.83 -3.63 -8.87
N CYS A 76 0.53 -3.92 -8.94
CA CYS A 76 -0.50 -3.06 -8.36
C CYS A 76 -0.35 -2.94 -6.83
N GLY A 77 -0.03 -4.04 -6.14
CA GLY A 77 0.24 -4.06 -4.70
C GLY A 77 1.44 -3.19 -4.31
N LEU A 78 2.57 -3.34 -5.01
CA LEU A 78 3.75 -2.50 -4.78
C LEU A 78 3.46 -1.03 -5.04
N VAL A 79 2.69 -0.70 -6.07
CA VAL A 79 2.27 0.68 -6.35
C VAL A 79 1.47 1.26 -5.18
N ALA A 80 0.57 0.48 -4.58
CA ALA A 80 -0.19 0.91 -3.40
C ALA A 80 0.74 1.25 -2.23
N VAL A 81 1.69 0.36 -1.92
CA VAL A 81 2.66 0.54 -0.84
C VAL A 81 3.59 1.74 -1.11
N ILE A 82 4.10 1.88 -2.33
CA ILE A 82 4.95 3.01 -2.72
C ILE A 82 4.18 4.32 -2.64
N CYS A 83 2.93 4.36 -3.11
CA CYS A 83 2.08 5.55 -3.01
C CYS A 83 1.82 5.91 -1.54
N PHE A 84 1.58 4.92 -0.68
CA PHE A 84 1.40 5.13 0.76
C PHE A 84 2.63 5.79 1.39
N PHE A 85 3.83 5.23 1.18
CA PHE A 85 5.07 5.79 1.71
C PHE A 85 5.46 7.12 1.05
N ALA A 86 5.06 7.38 -0.19
CA ALA A 86 5.27 8.68 -0.83
C ALA A 86 4.32 9.77 -0.28
N TYR A 87 3.10 9.38 0.10
CA TYR A 87 2.05 10.27 0.59
C TYR A 87 2.20 10.58 2.08
N MET A 88 2.07 9.59 2.96
CA MET A 88 1.98 9.75 4.42
C MET A 88 2.98 10.75 5.04
N PRO A 89 4.30 10.61 4.83
CA PRO A 89 5.30 11.50 5.43
C PRO A 89 5.20 12.95 4.98
N LYS A 90 4.68 13.20 3.76
CA LYS A 90 4.61 14.54 3.17
C LYS A 90 3.32 15.27 3.52
N THR A 91 2.29 14.56 3.98
CA THR A 91 0.94 15.11 4.18
C THR A 91 0.88 16.28 5.16
N LEU A 92 1.63 16.22 6.27
CA LEU A 92 1.67 17.28 7.28
C LEU A 92 2.90 18.17 7.10
N LEU A 93 4.03 17.59 6.69
CA LEU A 93 5.25 18.32 6.40
C LEU A 93 5.04 19.40 5.34
N LYS A 94 4.30 19.08 4.27
CA LYS A 94 4.00 20.03 3.20
C LYS A 94 3.13 21.18 3.70
N GLU A 95 2.10 20.89 4.48
CA GLU A 95 1.24 21.92 5.08
C GLU A 95 2.01 22.85 6.03
N LYS A 96 3.01 22.32 6.75
CA LYS A 96 3.92 23.11 7.60
C LYS A 96 4.83 24.00 6.76
N GLN A 97 5.44 23.47 5.71
CA GLN A 97 6.36 24.20 4.84
C GLN A 97 5.67 25.31 4.04
N GLU A 98 4.44 25.07 3.59
CA GLU A 98 3.66 26.04 2.80
C GLU A 98 2.93 27.08 3.68
N GLY A 99 3.01 26.97 5.01
CA GLY A 99 2.30 27.87 5.95
C GLY A 99 0.77 27.71 5.93
N SER A 100 0.25 26.83 5.07
CA SER A 100 -1.16 26.46 4.94
C SER A 100 -1.74 25.95 6.26
N TRP A 101 -0.89 25.35 7.10
CA TRP A 101 -1.22 24.92 8.46
C TRP A 101 -1.94 26.00 9.30
N ASN A 102 -1.42 27.23 9.32
CA ASN A 102 -1.99 28.33 10.11
C ASN A 102 -3.33 28.81 9.54
N PHE A 103 -3.50 28.72 8.22
CA PHE A 103 -4.75 29.06 7.56
C PHE A 103 -5.86 28.05 7.87
N TRP A 104 -5.59 26.74 7.78
CA TRP A 104 -6.61 25.73 8.11
C TRP A 104 -6.97 25.73 9.59
N ARG A 105 -6.06 26.18 10.45
CA ARG A 105 -6.29 26.31 11.89
C ARG A 105 -7.21 27.48 12.25
N SER A 106 -7.31 28.52 11.43
CA SER A 106 -8.29 29.61 11.63
C SER A 106 -9.69 29.25 11.14
N MET A 107 -9.83 28.18 10.37
CA MET A 107 -11.13 27.62 9.99
C MET A 107 -11.72 26.80 11.15
N PRO A 108 -13.06 26.77 11.31
CA PRO A 108 -13.75 25.98 12.34
C PRO A 108 -13.78 24.49 11.99
N VAL A 109 -12.60 23.89 11.79
CA VAL A 109 -12.40 22.47 11.51
C VAL A 109 -11.66 21.81 12.66
N SER A 110 -12.13 20.63 13.07
CA SER A 110 -11.50 19.88 14.17
C SER A 110 -10.23 19.17 13.69
N ASN A 111 -9.15 19.27 14.47
CA ASN A 111 -7.88 18.57 14.24
C ASN A 111 -8.02 17.05 14.10
N VAL A 112 -9.01 16.46 14.77
CA VAL A 112 -9.31 15.03 14.66
C VAL A 112 -9.82 14.69 13.26
N LYS A 113 -10.65 15.56 12.68
CA LYS A 113 -11.22 15.36 11.34
C LYS A 113 -10.17 15.56 10.26
N THR A 114 -9.24 16.50 10.43
CA THR A 114 -8.16 16.73 9.46
C THR A 114 -7.18 15.57 9.44
N LEU A 115 -6.73 15.09 10.60
CA LEU A 115 -5.84 13.94 10.70
C LEU A 115 -6.52 12.63 10.25
N GLY A 116 -7.79 12.44 10.62
CA GLY A 116 -8.59 11.31 10.19
C GLY A 116 -8.79 11.26 8.67
N ALA A 117 -8.97 12.42 8.02
CA ALA A 117 -9.08 12.48 6.56
C ALA A 117 -7.78 12.01 5.87
N LYS A 118 -6.61 12.39 6.40
CA LYS A 118 -5.31 11.94 5.89
C LYS A 118 -5.13 10.43 6.05
N LEU A 119 -5.49 9.87 7.22
CA LEU A 119 -5.48 8.42 7.43
C LEU A 119 -6.39 7.68 6.45
N VAL A 120 -7.61 8.18 6.22
CA VAL A 120 -8.55 7.59 5.25
C VAL A 120 -7.98 7.63 3.83
N VAL A 121 -7.31 8.72 3.44
CA VAL A 121 -6.66 8.78 2.12
C VAL A 121 -5.57 7.71 2.02
N GLY A 122 -4.71 7.59 3.04
CA GLY A 122 -3.61 6.63 3.04
C GLY A 122 -4.05 5.16 3.05
N LEU A 123 -5.05 4.83 3.88
CA LEU A 123 -5.42 3.44 4.17
C LEU A 123 -6.64 2.94 3.39
N ILE A 124 -7.42 3.82 2.77
CA ILE A 124 -8.63 3.43 2.02
C ILE A 124 -8.53 3.90 0.58
N VAL A 125 -8.22 5.18 0.35
CA VAL A 125 -8.24 5.74 -1.01
C VAL A 125 -7.08 5.21 -1.86
N ILE A 126 -5.86 5.14 -1.31
CA ILE A 126 -4.71 4.59 -2.04
C ILE A 126 -4.94 3.12 -2.44
N PRO A 127 -5.34 2.21 -1.53
CA PRO A 127 -5.70 0.84 -1.91
C PRO A 127 -6.88 0.76 -2.89
N ALA A 128 -7.88 1.63 -2.77
CA ALA A 128 -8.99 1.65 -3.74
C ALA A 128 -8.51 2.02 -5.15
N ILE A 129 -7.56 2.95 -5.27
CA ILE A 129 -6.98 3.33 -6.56
C ILE A 129 -6.15 2.18 -7.15
N SER A 130 -5.43 1.42 -6.33
CA SER A 130 -4.69 0.24 -6.82
C SER A 130 -5.61 -0.88 -7.31
N VAL A 131 -6.79 -1.05 -6.69
CA VAL A 131 -7.83 -1.97 -7.18
C VAL A 131 -8.32 -1.53 -8.57
N VAL A 132 -8.60 -0.23 -8.76
CA VAL A 132 -9.01 0.29 -10.07
C VAL A 132 -7.91 0.08 -11.12
N LEU A 133 -6.64 0.28 -10.75
CA LEU A 133 -5.50 0.00 -11.61
C LEU A 133 -5.44 -1.49 -12.00
N LEU A 134 -5.65 -2.40 -11.06
CA LEU A 134 -5.68 -3.84 -11.31
C LEU A 134 -6.81 -4.21 -12.27
N VAL A 135 -8.03 -3.72 -12.02
CA VAL A 135 -9.19 -3.97 -12.90
C VAL A 135 -8.89 -3.53 -14.32
N PHE A 136 -8.25 -2.36 -14.49
CA PHE A 136 -7.83 -1.88 -15.80
C PHE A 136 -6.78 -2.79 -16.45
N ALA A 137 -5.75 -3.19 -15.69
CA ALA A 137 -4.69 -4.08 -16.16
C ALA A 137 -5.22 -5.46 -16.60
N ASP A 138 -6.09 -6.07 -15.80
CA ASP A 138 -6.69 -7.38 -16.06
C ASP A 138 -7.66 -7.31 -17.25
N PHE A 139 -8.41 -6.22 -17.38
CA PHE A 139 -9.30 -6.01 -18.52
C PHE A 139 -8.52 -5.89 -19.84
N CYS A 140 -7.44 -5.10 -19.85
CA CYS A 140 -6.56 -5.00 -21.01
C CYS A 140 -5.91 -6.35 -21.34
N PHE A 141 -5.43 -7.09 -20.33
CA PHE A 141 -4.88 -8.43 -20.52
C PHE A 141 -5.89 -9.38 -21.14
N MET A 142 -7.15 -9.38 -20.66
CA MET A 142 -8.21 -10.21 -21.23
C MET A 142 -8.47 -9.92 -22.71
N ILE A 143 -8.49 -8.65 -23.11
CA ILE A 143 -8.67 -8.26 -24.51
C ILE A 143 -7.53 -8.81 -25.38
N VAL A 144 -6.29 -8.61 -24.93
CA VAL A 144 -5.09 -9.09 -25.63
C VAL A 144 -5.10 -10.61 -25.73
N ALA A 145 -5.41 -11.31 -24.63
CA ALA A 145 -5.47 -12.76 -24.62
C ALA A 145 -6.49 -13.29 -25.64
N LYS A 146 -7.69 -12.70 -25.71
CA LYS A 146 -8.72 -13.09 -26.69
C LYS A 146 -8.35 -12.82 -28.15
N LEU A 147 -7.49 -11.85 -28.42
CA LEU A 147 -7.07 -11.50 -29.77
C LEU A 147 -5.90 -12.36 -30.28
N LEU A 148 -5.00 -12.78 -29.39
CA LEU A 148 -3.79 -13.54 -29.77
C LEU A 148 -3.90 -15.05 -29.55
N LEU A 149 -4.66 -15.52 -28.56
CA LEU A 149 -4.72 -16.95 -28.24
C LEU A 149 -5.91 -17.63 -28.92
N SER A 150 -5.69 -18.87 -29.35
CA SER A 150 -6.76 -19.75 -29.85
C SER A 150 -7.69 -20.18 -28.69
N ASP A 151 -8.98 -20.41 -29.00
CA ASP A 151 -10.04 -20.71 -28.01
C ASP A 151 -9.70 -21.88 -27.08
N ALA A 152 -8.95 -22.87 -27.57
CA ALA A 152 -8.50 -24.03 -26.78
C ALA A 152 -7.50 -23.64 -25.67
N LEU A 153 -6.62 -22.66 -25.92
CA LEU A 153 -5.65 -22.19 -24.93
C LEU A 153 -6.32 -21.27 -23.89
N LEU A 154 -7.29 -20.45 -24.30
CA LEU A 154 -8.07 -19.60 -23.40
C LEU A 154 -8.80 -20.41 -22.31
N GLN A 155 -9.34 -21.58 -22.69
CA GLN A 155 -10.04 -22.46 -21.76
C GLN A 155 -9.07 -23.18 -20.81
N SER A 156 -7.88 -23.55 -21.29
CA SER A 156 -6.83 -24.17 -20.48
C SER A 156 -6.20 -23.21 -19.45
N SER A 157 -6.07 -21.92 -19.80
CA SER A 157 -5.57 -20.87 -18.92
C SER A 157 -6.65 -20.25 -18.02
N SER A 158 -7.86 -20.83 -18.01
CA SER A 158 -9.03 -20.35 -17.25
C SER A 158 -9.36 -18.88 -17.49
N ILE A 159 -9.16 -18.39 -18.72
CA ILE A 159 -9.35 -16.97 -19.07
C ILE A 159 -10.85 -16.66 -19.25
N ASN A 160 -11.62 -16.70 -18.15
CA ASN A 160 -13.03 -16.35 -18.06
C ASN A 160 -13.32 -15.10 -17.20
N LEU A 161 -14.42 -14.40 -17.51
CA LEU A 161 -14.90 -13.24 -16.72
C LEU A 161 -15.14 -13.58 -15.24
N HIS A 162 -15.58 -14.80 -14.95
CA HIS A 162 -15.80 -15.26 -13.58
C HIS A 162 -14.49 -15.32 -12.78
N GLU A 163 -13.44 -15.87 -13.38
CA GLU A 163 -12.14 -15.98 -12.72
C GLU A 163 -11.47 -14.60 -12.55
N MET A 164 -11.63 -13.70 -13.51
CA MET A 164 -11.23 -12.30 -13.36
C MET A 164 -11.91 -11.64 -12.16
N PHE A 165 -13.21 -11.89 -11.95
CA PHE A 165 -13.93 -11.38 -10.78
C PHE A 165 -13.37 -11.95 -9.46
N MET A 166 -13.10 -13.26 -9.42
CA MET A 166 -12.49 -13.90 -8.24
C MET A 166 -11.08 -13.36 -7.94
N HIS A 167 -10.30 -13.10 -8.98
CA HIS A 167 -8.99 -12.46 -8.89
C HIS A 167 -9.07 -11.06 -8.26
N ILE A 168 -10.00 -10.22 -8.74
CA ILE A 168 -10.23 -8.88 -8.18
C ILE A 168 -10.67 -8.97 -6.71
N MET A 169 -11.56 -9.91 -6.36
CA MET A 169 -11.99 -10.11 -4.97
C MET A 169 -10.84 -10.56 -4.07
N SER A 170 -10.00 -11.48 -4.54
CA SER A 170 -8.78 -11.90 -3.84
C SER A 170 -7.83 -10.73 -3.61
N TYR A 171 -7.66 -9.86 -4.60
CA TYR A 171 -6.82 -8.67 -4.46
C TYR A 171 -7.39 -7.64 -3.46
N ILE A 172 -8.70 -7.39 -3.49
CA ILE A 172 -9.36 -6.53 -2.49
C ILE A 172 -9.11 -7.08 -1.08
N ASN A 173 -9.22 -8.40 -0.91
CA ASN A 173 -8.97 -9.06 0.37
C ASN A 173 -7.53 -8.83 0.88
N ARG A 174 -6.53 -8.94 -0.01
CA ARG A 174 -5.12 -8.62 0.30
C ARG A 174 -4.95 -7.16 0.71
N MET A 175 -5.56 -6.24 -0.03
CA MET A 175 -5.46 -4.80 0.24
C MET A 175 -6.03 -4.41 1.61
N ILE A 176 -7.07 -5.11 2.09
CA ILE A 176 -7.60 -4.92 3.45
C ILE A 176 -6.53 -5.27 4.49
N VAL A 177 -5.89 -6.43 4.36
CA VAL A 177 -4.84 -6.87 5.30
C VAL A 177 -3.63 -5.94 5.25
N VAL A 178 -3.19 -5.53 4.06
CA VAL A 178 -2.12 -4.54 3.90
C VAL A 178 -2.45 -3.23 4.60
N SER A 179 -3.70 -2.77 4.47
CA SER A 179 -4.15 -1.54 5.14
C SER A 179 -4.14 -1.67 6.67
N ILE A 180 -4.50 -2.84 7.20
CA ILE A 180 -4.41 -3.13 8.64
C ILE A 180 -2.94 -3.12 9.10
N GLY A 181 -2.04 -3.76 8.36
CA GLY A 181 -0.61 -3.79 8.67
C GLY A 181 0.05 -2.41 8.64
N LEU A 182 -0.35 -1.55 7.70
CA LEU A 182 0.17 -0.19 7.55
C LEU A 182 -0.41 0.82 8.55
N LEU A 183 -1.50 0.51 9.26
CA LEU A 183 -2.18 1.44 10.15
C LEU A 183 -1.27 1.98 11.27
N PRO A 184 -0.51 1.15 12.03
CA PRO A 184 0.41 1.65 13.05
C PRO A 184 1.53 2.50 12.45
N ILE A 185 2.03 2.10 11.29
CA ILE A 185 3.09 2.80 10.56
C ILE A 185 2.58 4.18 10.11
N ALA A 186 1.33 4.29 9.67
CA ALA A 186 0.69 5.56 9.32
C ALA A 186 0.67 6.52 10.51
N CYS A 187 0.23 6.04 11.69
CA CYS A 187 0.20 6.86 12.90
C CYS A 187 1.58 7.35 13.33
N VAL A 188 2.60 6.48 13.28
CA VAL A 188 3.99 6.88 13.56
C VAL A 188 4.48 7.94 12.57
N LEU A 189 4.21 7.76 11.27
CA LEU A 189 4.61 8.73 10.25
C LEU A 189 3.94 10.09 10.42
N LEU A 190 2.68 10.13 10.85
CA LEU A 190 1.98 11.38 11.15
C LEU A 190 2.63 12.14 12.31
N VAL A 191 3.00 11.43 13.38
CA VAL A 191 3.74 12.03 14.51
C VAL A 191 5.12 12.53 14.06
N LEU A 192 5.88 11.70 13.34
CA LEU A 192 7.22 12.04 12.86
C LEU A 192 7.20 13.21 11.87
N SER A 193 6.17 13.31 11.03
CA SER A 193 6.02 14.38 10.04
C SER A 193 5.85 15.76 10.69
N GLN A 194 5.27 15.81 11.89
CA GLN A 194 5.17 17.05 12.67
C GLN A 194 6.52 17.42 13.28
N LEU A 195 7.16 16.44 13.95
CA LEU A 195 8.38 16.65 14.73
C LEU A 195 9.64 16.86 13.87
N THR A 196 9.67 16.34 12.64
CA THR A 196 10.93 16.21 11.88
C THR A 196 10.75 16.58 10.41
N ASN A 197 11.85 16.98 9.75
CA ASN A 197 11.85 17.32 8.32
C ASN A 197 12.00 16.10 7.40
N HIS A 198 12.46 14.96 7.95
CA HIS A 198 12.72 13.72 7.21
C HIS A 198 12.11 12.49 7.89
N PRO A 199 10.77 12.43 8.02
CA PRO A 199 10.09 11.37 8.79
C PRO A 199 10.34 9.95 8.28
N LEU A 200 10.48 9.74 6.97
CA LEU A 200 10.78 8.41 6.41
C LEU A 200 12.14 7.86 6.84
N ILE A 201 13.18 8.72 6.81
CA ILE A 201 14.55 8.31 7.14
C ILE A 201 14.61 7.89 8.61
N ILE A 202 13.92 8.64 9.47
CA ILE A 202 13.86 8.36 10.90
C ILE A 202 13.10 7.06 11.18
N LEU A 203 11.95 6.85 10.54
CA LEU A 203 11.22 5.59 10.64
C LEU A 203 12.13 4.41 10.28
N PHE A 204 12.79 4.47 9.12
CA PHE A 204 13.66 3.39 8.66
C PHE A 204 14.86 3.17 9.60
N ALA A 205 15.52 4.24 10.03
CA ALA A 205 16.64 4.18 10.96
C ALA A 205 16.24 3.55 12.30
N VAL A 206 15.09 3.94 12.85
CA VAL A 206 14.57 3.37 14.11
C VAL A 206 14.23 1.89 13.94
N THR A 207 13.52 1.50 12.88
CA THR A 207 13.19 0.09 12.63
C THR A 207 14.43 -0.78 12.49
N VAL A 208 15.46 -0.30 11.75
CA VAL A 208 16.73 -1.03 11.61
C VAL A 208 17.46 -1.11 12.94
N MET A 209 17.54 -0.02 13.70
CA MET A 209 18.18 -0.02 15.02
C MET A 209 17.52 -0.99 15.99
N VAL A 210 16.18 -1.04 16.02
CA VAL A 210 15.44 -2.00 16.85
C VAL A 210 15.79 -3.44 16.45
N LYS A 211 15.86 -3.75 15.16
CA LYS A 211 16.25 -5.08 14.66
C LYS A 211 17.67 -5.47 15.07
N VAL A 212 18.62 -4.55 14.93
CA VAL A 212 20.03 -4.78 15.30
C VAL A 212 20.18 -4.96 16.82
N LEU A 213 19.49 -4.15 17.62
CA LEU A 213 19.52 -4.26 19.08
C LEU A 213 18.88 -5.56 19.57
N GLY A 214 17.81 -6.03 18.92
CA GLY A 214 17.18 -7.31 19.26
C GLY A 214 18.06 -8.52 18.98
N TYR A 215 18.89 -8.46 17.94
CA TYR A 215 19.86 -9.52 17.64
C TYR A 215 21.01 -9.55 18.64
N THR A 216 21.42 -8.38 19.16
CA THR A 216 22.56 -8.27 20.09
C THR A 216 22.15 -8.47 21.56
N ILE A 217 20.94 -8.06 21.94
CA ILE A 217 20.43 -8.14 23.32
C ILE A 217 19.31 -9.19 23.38
N ASN A 218 19.63 -10.36 23.94
CA ASN A 218 18.72 -11.51 23.99
C ASN A 218 17.37 -11.19 24.70
N VAL A 219 17.35 -10.23 25.63
CA VAL A 219 16.12 -9.77 26.32
C VAL A 219 15.17 -9.01 25.37
N LEU A 220 15.70 -8.32 24.36
CA LEU A 220 14.91 -7.58 23.37
C LEU A 220 14.53 -8.42 22.15
N SER A 221 15.01 -9.67 22.06
CA SER A 221 14.79 -10.54 20.91
C SER A 221 13.32 -10.70 20.55
N GLY A 222 12.44 -10.95 21.53
CA GLY A 222 11.00 -11.08 21.31
C GLY A 222 10.33 -9.81 20.77
N PHE A 223 10.70 -8.63 21.29
CA PHE A 223 10.17 -7.36 20.80
C PHE A 223 10.67 -7.05 19.38
N SER A 224 11.94 -7.33 19.09
CA SER A 224 12.51 -7.16 17.75
C SER A 224 11.86 -8.08 16.73
N GLN A 225 11.63 -9.35 17.11
CA GLN A 225 10.92 -10.32 16.28
C GLN A 225 9.52 -9.81 15.97
N PHE A 226 8.77 -9.41 17.01
CA PHE A 226 7.44 -8.82 16.86
C PHE A 226 7.40 -7.61 15.90
N VAL A 227 8.33 -6.65 16.06
CA VAL A 227 8.43 -5.48 15.18
C VAL A 227 8.79 -5.88 13.75
N SER A 228 9.66 -6.88 13.58
CA SER A 228 10.04 -7.40 12.28
C SER A 228 8.86 -8.08 11.58
N ASP A 229 8.15 -8.95 12.30
CA ASP A 229 7.01 -9.70 11.79
C ASP A 229 5.89 -8.72 11.42
N TRP A 230 5.58 -7.74 12.28
CA TRP A 230 4.56 -6.72 11.98
C TRP A 230 4.88 -5.89 10.74
N ASN A 231 6.14 -5.42 10.61
CA ASN A 231 6.56 -4.66 9.45
C ASN A 231 6.50 -5.49 8.16
N ASN A 232 6.67 -6.81 8.28
CA ASN A 232 6.62 -7.71 7.14
C ASN A 232 5.19 -8.07 6.72
N ILE A 233 4.17 -8.01 7.59
CA ILE A 233 2.76 -8.32 7.25
C ILE A 233 2.31 -7.62 5.96
N SER A 234 2.62 -6.33 5.83
CA SER A 234 2.16 -5.54 4.67
C SER A 234 2.80 -5.98 3.37
N VAL A 235 3.98 -6.59 3.45
CA VAL A 235 4.74 -7.12 2.32
C VAL A 235 4.37 -8.57 2.07
N SER A 236 4.36 -9.43 3.09
CA SER A 236 3.99 -10.86 2.99
C SER A 236 2.55 -11.04 2.51
N ALA A 237 1.60 -10.26 3.04
CA ALA A 237 0.19 -10.31 2.61
C ALA A 237 -0.02 -9.98 1.12
N LEU A 238 0.95 -9.33 0.44
CA LEU A 238 0.89 -9.16 -1.01
C LEU A 238 1.16 -10.48 -1.75
N PHE A 239 2.05 -11.32 -1.22
CA PHE A 239 2.55 -12.54 -1.85
C PHE A 239 1.76 -13.80 -1.46
N ASP A 240 1.19 -13.87 -0.26
CA ASP A 240 0.58 -15.10 0.24
C ASP A 240 -0.79 -15.40 -0.35
N THR A 241 -1.12 -16.66 -0.62
CA THR A 241 -2.44 -17.07 -1.17
C THR A 241 -3.60 -16.68 -0.25
N ASN A 242 -3.41 -16.77 1.07
CA ASN A 242 -4.38 -16.39 2.10
C ASN A 242 -3.83 -15.28 3.00
N PRO A 243 -4.13 -14.00 2.74
CA PRO A 243 -3.53 -12.88 3.47
C PRO A 243 -3.92 -12.85 4.96
N TRP A 244 -5.04 -13.46 5.33
CA TRP A 244 -5.47 -13.54 6.73
C TRP A 244 -4.61 -14.45 7.60
N GLN A 245 -3.87 -15.39 7.00
CA GLN A 245 -2.97 -16.26 7.77
C GLN A 245 -1.81 -15.47 8.36
N GLU A 246 -1.34 -14.43 7.68
CA GLU A 246 -0.31 -13.51 8.17
C GLU A 246 -0.74 -12.78 9.45
N LEU A 247 -2.02 -12.43 9.57
CA LEU A 247 -2.57 -11.85 10.80
C LEU A 247 -2.77 -12.88 11.91
N ALA A 248 -2.99 -14.16 11.55
CA ALA A 248 -3.21 -15.24 12.51
C ALA A 248 -1.94 -15.70 13.22
N ILE A 249 -0.76 -15.26 12.78
CA ILE A 249 0.52 -15.48 13.47
C ILE A 249 0.51 -14.78 14.85
N PHE A 250 -0.21 -13.65 14.96
CA PHE A 250 -0.24 -12.84 16.17
C PHE A 250 -1.30 -13.32 17.15
N SER A 251 -0.94 -13.31 18.44
CA SER A 251 -1.92 -13.54 19.51
C SER A 251 -2.95 -12.41 19.55
N SER A 252 -4.16 -12.70 20.02
CA SER A 252 -5.20 -11.67 20.24
C SER A 252 -4.73 -10.54 21.17
N ILE A 253 -3.81 -10.86 22.09
CA ILE A 253 -3.19 -9.89 23.00
C ILE A 253 -2.26 -8.93 22.24
N GLU A 254 -1.49 -9.44 21.29
CA GLU A 254 -0.57 -8.65 20.47
C GLU A 254 -1.33 -7.74 19.51
N LEU A 255 -2.39 -8.24 18.87
CA LEU A 255 -3.28 -7.40 18.05
C LEU A 255 -3.94 -6.30 18.88
N GLY A 256 -4.41 -6.63 20.09
CA GLY A 256 -4.99 -5.66 21.02
C GLY A 256 -3.99 -4.59 21.46
N SER A 257 -2.73 -4.97 21.73
CA SER A 257 -1.70 -4.02 22.14
C SER A 257 -1.33 -3.06 21.01
N VAL A 258 -1.24 -3.55 19.76
CA VAL A 258 -1.02 -2.71 18.57
C VAL A 258 -2.14 -1.71 18.42
N LEU A 259 -3.40 -2.13 18.50
CA LEU A 259 -4.54 -1.23 18.40
C LEU A 259 -4.48 -0.13 19.47
N MET A 260 -4.19 -0.48 20.72
CA MET A 260 -4.04 0.49 21.80
C MET A 260 -2.91 1.49 21.53
N ILE A 261 -1.76 1.01 21.04
CA ILE A 261 -0.62 1.86 20.65
C ILE A 261 -1.02 2.79 19.50
N THR A 262 -1.73 2.30 18.49
CA THR A 262 -2.14 3.12 17.33
C THR A 262 -3.10 4.24 17.72
N VAL A 263 -4.06 3.95 18.60
CA VAL A 263 -5.00 4.95 19.14
C VAL A 263 -4.25 5.97 19.98
N GLY A 264 -3.31 5.51 20.82
CA GLY A 264 -2.44 6.39 21.60
C GLY A 264 -1.62 7.34 20.73
N LEU A 265 -0.98 6.82 19.67
CA LEU A 265 -0.21 7.62 18.71
C LEU A 265 -1.08 8.61 17.95
N PHE A 266 -2.30 8.22 17.56
CA PHE A 266 -3.24 9.13 16.91
C PHE A 266 -3.66 10.27 17.83
N CYS A 267 -4.04 9.96 19.07
CA CYS A 267 -4.35 10.98 20.09
C CYS A 267 -3.14 11.90 20.36
N TYR A 268 -1.93 11.34 20.37
CA TYR A 268 -0.70 12.12 20.53
C TYR A 268 -0.44 13.06 19.35
N ALA A 269 -0.63 12.61 18.10
CA ALA A 269 -0.53 13.44 16.90
C ALA A 269 -1.55 14.60 16.91
N VAL A 270 -2.77 14.35 17.40
CA VAL A 270 -3.79 15.41 17.59
C VAL A 270 -3.34 16.41 18.65
N LYS A 271 -2.76 15.94 19.76
CA LYS A 271 -2.25 16.80 20.82
C LYS A 271 -1.06 17.65 20.34
N LEU A 272 -0.12 17.07 19.62
CA LEU A 272 1.01 17.79 19.03
C LEU A 272 0.56 18.93 18.11
N MET A 273 -0.44 18.65 17.27
CA MET A 273 -1.07 19.66 16.40
C MET A 273 -1.68 20.83 17.21
N SER A 274 -2.12 20.58 18.45
CA SER A 274 -2.62 21.63 19.35
C SER A 274 -1.52 22.36 20.13
N THR A 275 -0.38 21.74 20.42
CA THR A 275 0.68 22.34 21.27
C THR A 275 1.59 23.32 20.53
N GLU A 276 1.74 23.20 19.21
CA GLU A 276 2.37 24.25 18.37
C GLU A 276 1.55 25.57 18.29
N LEU A 277 0.58 25.78 19.20
CA LEU A 277 -0.06 27.08 19.46
C LEU A 277 0.72 27.96 20.44
N ASN A 278 1.54 27.37 21.31
CA ASN A 278 2.07 28.07 22.51
C ASN A 278 3.54 28.47 22.42
N ASN A 279 4.21 28.15 21.30
CA ASN A 279 5.56 28.60 20.97
C ASN A 279 5.52 29.46 19.72
#